data_AF-A0A285CFZ5-F1
#
_entry.id   AF-A0A285CFZ5-F1
#
_cell.length_a   1.000
_cell.length_b   1.000
_cell.length_c   1.000
_cell.angle_alpha   90.00
_cell.angle_beta   90.00
_cell.angle_gamma   90.00
#
_symmetry.space_group_name_H-M   'P 1'
#
loop_
_entity.id
_entity.type
_entity.pdbx_description
1 polymer ?
#
loop_
_entity_poly.entity_id
_entity_poly.type
_entity_poly.pdbx_seq_one_letter_code
_entity_poly.pdbx_strand_id
1 'polypeptide(L)'
;MENSAETACRVCGPDDGEELFDRHGLPQYVICDCCYNESGIGDDTLMQVRELRGLWVGHGARWHRPARKPADWDLLTQIANIPPRWR
;
A
#
# COMPACT_ATOMS: atom_id res chain seq x y z
N MET A 1 -16.65 12.65 13.62
CA MET A 1 -15.65 12.79 12.55
C MET A 1 -15.04 11.43 12.38
N GLU A 2 -15.33 10.77 11.27
CA GLU A 2 -14.76 9.46 10.95
C GLU A 2 -13.23 9.61 10.89
N ASN A 3 -12.48 8.73 11.55
CA ASN A 3 -11.03 8.76 11.47
C ASN A 3 -10.64 8.25 10.07
N SER A 4 -10.33 9.17 9.17
CA SER A 4 -10.00 8.91 7.76
C SER A 4 -8.51 8.67 7.51
N ALA A 5 -7.71 8.52 8.58
CA ALA A 5 -6.31 8.16 8.45
C ALA A 5 -6.17 6.78 7.78
N GLU A 6 -5.18 6.64 6.90
CA GLU A 6 -4.89 5.39 6.20
C GLU A 6 -3.52 4.87 6.60
N THR A 7 -3.49 3.63 7.07
CA THR A 7 -2.27 2.88 7.41
C THR A 7 -1.98 1.78 6.37
N ALA A 8 -2.99 1.33 5.63
CA ALA A 8 -2.83 0.33 4.58
C ALA A 8 -2.31 0.95 3.27
N CYS A 9 -1.24 0.37 2.71
CA CYS A 9 -0.68 0.80 1.43
C CYS A 9 -1.71 0.70 0.29
N ARG A 10 -1.98 1.82 -0.38
CA ARG A 10 -2.93 1.91 -1.50
C ARG A 10 -2.57 0.98 -2.66
N VAL A 11 -1.28 0.74 -2.89
CA VAL A 11 -0.78 -0.07 -3.99
C VAL A 11 -0.92 -1.56 -3.71
N CYS A 12 -0.41 -2.06 -2.58
CA CYS A 12 -0.31 -3.50 -2.35
C CYS A 12 -0.99 -4.03 -1.08
N GLY A 13 -1.46 -3.17 -0.17
CA GLY A 13 -2.29 -3.56 0.98
C GLY A 13 -1.64 -3.87 2.34
N PRO A 14 -0.31 -4.02 2.54
CA PRO A 14 0.24 -4.15 3.88
C PRO A 14 -0.14 -2.96 4.76
N ASP A 15 -0.35 -3.26 6.03
CA ASP A 15 -0.63 -2.32 7.11
C ASP A 15 0.21 -2.76 8.31
N ASP A 16 1.20 -1.95 8.68
CA ASP A 16 2.06 -2.15 9.85
C ASP A 16 1.74 -1.16 10.98
N GLY A 17 0.62 -0.45 10.87
CA GLY A 17 0.17 0.56 11.82
C GLY A 17 0.83 1.92 11.67
N GLU A 18 1.77 2.09 10.74
CA GLU A 18 2.33 3.40 10.41
C GLU A 18 1.35 4.21 9.56
N GLU A 19 1.10 5.47 9.93
CA GLU A 19 0.19 6.33 9.19
C GLU A 19 0.81 6.71 7.84
N LEU A 20 0.16 6.35 6.72
CA LEU A 20 0.56 6.71 5.37
C LEU A 20 -0.09 8.01 4.92
N PHE A 21 -1.35 8.22 5.32
CA PHE A 21 -2.09 9.44 5.10
C PHE A 21 -2.83 9.82 6.37
N ASP A 22 -2.72 11.09 6.76
CA ASP A 22 -3.39 11.58 7.95
C ASP A 22 -4.91 11.68 7.76
N ARG A 23 -5.62 12.03 8.83
CA ARG A 23 -7.08 12.25 8.79
C ARG A 23 -7.51 13.31 7.76
N HIS A 24 -6.61 14.18 7.31
CA HIS A 24 -6.87 15.20 6.29
C HIS A 24 -6.52 14.71 4.87
N GLY A 25 -6.01 13.49 4.74
CA GLY A 25 -5.57 12.90 3.48
C GLY A 25 -4.18 13.36 3.04
N LEU A 26 -3.40 14.01 3.92
CA LEU A 26 -2.05 14.45 3.62
C LEU A 26 -1.06 13.27 3.78
N PRO A 27 -0.20 13.03 2.78
CA PRO A 27 0.76 11.94 2.84
C PRO A 27 1.81 12.16 3.94
N GLN A 28 2.27 11.06 4.53
CA GLN A 28 3.34 11.04 5.52
C GLN A 28 4.69 10.60 4.94
N TYR A 29 4.78 10.44 3.61
CA TYR A 29 6.01 10.07 2.88
C TYR A 29 6.68 8.78 3.37
N VAL A 30 5.86 7.81 3.79
CA VAL A 30 6.30 6.50 4.28
C VAL A 30 6.50 5.55 3.09
N ILE A 31 7.64 4.84 3.08
CA ILE A 31 7.99 3.87 2.05
C ILE A 31 7.48 2.49 2.45
N CYS A 32 6.61 1.90 1.63
CA CYS A 32 6.08 0.57 1.86
C CYS A 32 7.18 -0.51 1.73
N ASP A 33 7.41 -1.29 2.79
CA ASP A 33 8.37 -2.40 2.83
C ASP A 33 8.09 -3.49 1.79
N CYS A 34 6.85 -3.60 1.30
CA CYS A 34 6.44 -4.58 0.30
C CYS A 34 6.63 -4.06 -1.13
N CYS A 35 5.87 -3.07 -1.60
CA CYS A 35 5.89 -2.65 -3.00
C CYS A 35 6.86 -1.50 -3.31
N TYR A 36 7.54 -0.96 -2.29
CA TYR A 36 8.44 0.20 -2.39
C TYR A 36 7.78 1.54 -2.75
N ASN A 37 6.46 1.60 -2.87
CA ASN A 37 5.77 2.88 -3.08
C ASN A 37 5.92 3.79 -1.86
N GLU A 38 6.16 5.07 -2.10
CA GLU A 38 6.15 6.13 -1.08
C GLU A 38 4.77 6.78 -1.05
N SER A 39 4.14 6.84 0.13
CA SER A 39 2.81 7.46 0.27
C SER A 39 2.87 8.93 -0.15
N GLY A 40 2.03 9.33 -1.09
CA GLY A 40 1.99 10.68 -1.67
C GLY A 40 2.70 10.81 -3.02
N ILE A 41 3.37 9.75 -3.51
CA ILE A 41 4.11 9.74 -4.78
C ILE A 41 3.47 8.72 -5.72
N GLY A 42 2.63 9.20 -6.64
CA GLY A 42 1.97 8.36 -7.65
C GLY A 42 0.85 7.46 -7.12
N ASP A 43 0.46 7.61 -5.85
CA ASP A 43 -0.67 6.90 -5.24
C ASP A 43 -1.83 7.84 -4.85
N ASP A 44 -1.91 8.99 -5.53
CA ASP A 44 -2.91 10.05 -5.32
C ASP A 44 -4.17 9.88 -6.19
N THR A 45 -4.10 9.10 -7.27
CA THR A 45 -5.28 8.73 -8.08
C THR A 45 -5.43 7.21 -8.24
N LEU A 46 -6.69 6.77 -8.42
CA LEU A 46 -6.99 5.33 -8.60
C LEU A 46 -6.30 4.74 -9.83
N MET A 47 -6.11 5.54 -10.88
CA MET A 47 -5.45 5.09 -12.11
C MET A 47 -3.96 4.81 -11.87
N GLN A 48 -3.22 5.74 -11.26
CA GLN A 48 -1.80 5.52 -10.96
C GLN A 48 -1.61 4.39 -9.94
N VAL A 49 -2.46 4.31 -8.91
CA VAL A 49 -2.45 3.20 -7.94
C VAL A 49 -2.58 1.84 -8.65
N ARG A 50 -3.48 1.72 -9.64
CA ARG A 50 -3.67 0.50 -10.41
C ARG A 50 -2.49 0.20 -11.34
N GLU A 51 -1.88 1.21 -11.94
CA GLU A 51 -0.66 1.04 -12.75
C GLU A 51 0.50 0.53 -11.90
N LEU A 52 0.78 1.16 -10.75
CA LEU A 52 1.81 0.73 -9.81
C LEU A 52 1.56 -0.68 -9.29
N ARG A 53 0.31 -1.01 -8.94
CA ARG A 53 -0.08 -2.36 -8.51
C ARG A 53 0.12 -3.37 -9.63
N GLY A 54 -0.29 -3.02 -10.85
CA GLY A 54 -0.13 -3.87 -12.03
C GLY A 54 1.34 -4.19 -12.31
N LEU A 55 2.22 -3.19 -12.23
CA LEU A 55 3.67 -3.38 -12.34
C LEU A 55 4.19 -4.31 -11.23
N TRP A 56 3.87 -4.01 -9.97
CA TRP A 56 4.30 -4.83 -8.84
C TRP A 56 3.87 -6.29 -8.96
N VAL A 57 2.60 -6.55 -9.29
CA VAL A 57 2.06 -7.90 -9.52
C VAL A 57 2.73 -8.55 -10.74
N GLY A 58 2.88 -7.82 -11.84
CA GLY A 58 3.54 -8.30 -13.06
C GLY A 58 5.00 -8.71 -12.86
N HIS A 59 5.67 -8.13 -11.87
CA HIS A 59 7.02 -8.52 -11.43
C HIS A 59 7.05 -9.62 -10.36
N GLY A 60 5.91 -10.24 -10.06
CA GLY A 60 5.78 -11.36 -9.13
C GLY A 60 5.51 -10.95 -7.69
N ALA A 61 4.93 -9.76 -7.47
CA ALA A 61 4.54 -9.25 -6.15
C ALA A 61 5.69 -9.32 -5.12
N ARG A 62 6.90 -8.97 -5.57
CA ARG A 62 8.12 -9.09 -4.76
C ARG A 62 8.07 -8.09 -3.61
N TRP A 63 8.49 -8.55 -2.44
CA TRP A 63 8.76 -7.67 -1.30
C TRP A 63 10.08 -6.95 -1.51
N HIS A 64 10.06 -5.62 -1.44
CA HIS A 64 11.25 -4.79 -1.52
C HIS A 64 12.20 -5.04 -0.36
N ARG A 65 11.66 -5.26 0.85
CA ARG A 65 12.42 -5.75 2.01
C ARG A 65 12.05 -7.21 2.31
N PRO A 66 12.73 -8.21 1.71
CA PRO A 66 12.40 -9.62 1.93
C PRO A 66 12.40 -10.07 3.39
N ALA A 67 13.27 -9.47 4.22
CA ALA A 67 13.34 -9.77 5.65
C ALA A 67 12.09 -9.35 6.46
N ARG A 68 11.24 -8.50 5.88
CA ARG A 68 9.99 -8.02 6.49
C ARG A 68 8.76 -8.80 6.01
N LYS A 69 8.93 -9.68 5.03
CA LYS A 69 7.84 -10.52 4.50
C LYS A 69 7.40 -11.54 5.56
N PRO A 70 6.09 -11.63 5.89
CA PRO A 70 5.56 -12.66 6.77
C PRO A 70 5.84 -14.08 6.24
N ALA A 71 6.06 -15.04 7.15
CA ALA A 71 6.38 -16.41 6.78
C ALA A 71 5.20 -17.13 6.08
N ASP A 72 3.98 -16.83 6.52
CA ASP A 72 2.69 -17.31 6.00
C ASP A 72 2.06 -16.35 4.99
N TRP A 73 2.87 -15.49 4.37
CA TRP A 73 2.38 -14.47 3.45
C TRP A 73 1.61 -15.06 2.27
N ASP A 74 0.37 -14.57 2.11
CA ASP A 74 -0.49 -14.82 0.97
C ASP A 74 -0.83 -13.51 0.24
N LEU A 75 -0.70 -13.53 -1.08
CA LEU A 75 -0.90 -12.36 -1.93
C LEU A 75 -2.36 -11.89 -1.89
N LEU A 76 -3.31 -12.83 -1.98
CA LEU A 76 -4.74 -12.49 -2.07
C LEU A 76 -5.23 -11.87 -0.76
N THR A 77 -4.76 -12.40 0.37
CA THR A 77 -5.00 -11.85 1.70
C THR A 77 -4.44 -10.44 1.82
N GLN A 78 -3.22 -10.18 1.33
CA GLN A 78 -2.63 -8.85 1.39
C GLN A 78 -3.42 -7.81 0.57
N ILE A 79 -3.75 -8.12 -0.69
CA ILE A 79 -4.46 -7.16 -1.56
C ILE A 79 -5.93 -6.93 -1.12
N ALA A 80 -6.51 -7.87 -0.37
CA ALA A 80 -7.85 -7.67 0.22
C ALA A 80 -7.87 -6.54 1.25
N ASN A 81 -6.73 -6.23 1.88
CA ASN A 81 -6.60 -5.15 2.86
C ASN A 81 -6.51 -3.74 2.23
N ILE A 82 -6.46 -3.65 0.90
CA ILE A 82 -6.44 -2.36 0.20
C ILE A 82 -7.75 -1.60 0.50
N PRO A 83 -7.67 -0.31 0.89
CA PRO A 83 -8.86 0.47 1.21
C PRO A 83 -9.86 0.48 0.03
N PRO A 84 -11.18 0.41 0.28
CA PRO A 84 -12.18 0.24 -0.77
C PRO A 84 -12.09 1.24 -1.93
N ARG A 85 -11.75 2.50 -1.64
CA ARG A 85 -11.61 3.57 -2.65
C ARG A 85 -10.44 3.35 -3.63
N TRP A 86 -9.49 2.48 -3.27
CA TRP A 86 -8.27 2.22 -4.03
C TRP A 86 -8.23 0.84 -4.70
N ARG A 87 -9.27 0.00 -4.55
CA ARG A 87 -9.32 -1.31 -5.23
C ARG A 87 -9.54 -1.15 -6.74
#